data_AF-A0A7C7IDJ7-F1
#
_entry.id   AF-A0A7C7IDJ7-F1
#
_cell.length_a   1.000
_cell.length_b   1.000
_cell.length_c   1.000
_cell.angle_alpha   90.00
_cell.angle_beta   90.00
_cell.angle_gamma   90.00
#
_symmetry.space_group_name_H-M   'P 1'
#
loop_
_entity.id
_entity.type
_entity.pdbx_description
1 polymer ?
#
loop_
_entity_poly.entity_id
_entity_poly.type
_entity_poly.pdbx_seq_one_letter_code
_entity_poly.pdbx_strand_id
1 'polypeptide(L)'
;MKIKIKSLFLTMIMLLIGIHFQSDVYAHADHDKDANVITMADIVIGIQHYATAEDQKHLQAIIDSDSSTADEKIIATAIINIQHQATAGDKQKLQEIIDNTTPTSTVSALATIVHGFSHGISVADKRKLQTIKFKG
;
A
#
# COMPACT_ATOMS: atom_id res chain seq x y z
N MET A 1 -0.44 -56.38 -25.79
CA MET A 1 -0.26 -55.13 -25.03
C MET A 1 0.93 -54.35 -25.60
N LYS A 2 0.67 -53.30 -26.38
CA LYS A 2 1.69 -52.35 -26.87
C LYS A 2 1.06 -50.96 -26.87
N ILE A 3 0.80 -50.42 -25.68
CA ILE A 3 0.51 -48.99 -25.56
C ILE A 3 1.80 -48.29 -25.95
N LYS A 4 1.79 -47.59 -27.09
CA LYS A 4 2.97 -46.87 -27.61
C LYS A 4 3.34 -45.83 -26.55
N ILE A 5 4.44 -46.04 -25.85
CA ILE A 5 5.05 -45.11 -24.86
C ILE A 5 5.10 -43.66 -25.37
N LYS A 6 5.22 -43.46 -26.68
CA LYS A 6 5.15 -42.14 -27.33
C LYS A 6 3.79 -41.43 -27.15
N SER A 7 2.68 -42.16 -27.15
CA SER A 7 1.34 -41.60 -26.94
C SER A 7 1.10 -41.23 -25.47
N LEU A 8 1.70 -41.97 -24.54
CA LEU A 8 1.58 -41.71 -23.09
C LEU A 8 2.36 -40.45 -22.69
N PHE A 9 3.52 -40.21 -23.31
CA PHE A 9 4.30 -38.97 -23.10
C PHE A 9 3.60 -37.75 -23.70
N LEU A 10 2.93 -37.88 -24.85
CA LEU A 10 2.24 -36.78 -25.49
C LEU A 10 0.99 -36.34 -24.71
N THR A 11 0.27 -37.27 -24.09
CA THR A 11 -0.87 -36.96 -23.22
C THR A 11 -0.46 -36.39 -21.85
N MET A 12 0.70 -36.79 -21.31
CA MET A 12 1.21 -36.27 -20.04
C MET A 12 1.68 -34.81 -20.15
N ILE A 13 2.25 -34.42 -21.30
CA ILE A 13 2.69 -33.04 -21.56
C ILE A 13 1.49 -32.09 -21.76
N MET A 14 0.38 -32.59 -22.32
CA MET A 14 -0.83 -31.79 -22.54
C MET A 14 -1.61 -31.51 -21.24
N LEU A 15 -1.42 -32.33 -20.19
CA LEU A 15 -1.98 -32.11 -18.85
C LEU A 15 -1.21 -31.06 -18.04
N LEU A 16 0.07 -30.81 -18.38
CA LEU A 16 0.95 -29.90 -17.64
C LEU A 16 0.90 -28.43 -18.12
N ILE A 17 0.23 -28.15 -19.25
CA ILE A 17 0.13 -26.80 -19.84
C ILE A 17 -1.18 -26.08 -19.44
N GLY A 18 -2.10 -26.77 -18.77
CA GLY A 18 -3.40 -26.21 -18.35
C GLY A 18 -3.39 -25.36 -17.07
N ILE A 19 -2.22 -25.15 -16.43
CA ILE A 19 -2.12 -24.41 -15.16
C ILE A 19 -1.56 -22.99 -15.36
N HIS A 20 -1.75 -22.41 -16.55
CA HIS A 20 -1.43 -21.01 -16.76
C HIS A 20 -2.48 -20.11 -16.10
N PHE A 21 -2.14 -19.71 -14.87
CA PHE A 21 -2.22 -18.32 -14.41
C PHE A 21 -3.45 -17.54 -14.88
N GLN A 22 -4.58 -17.75 -14.21
CA GLN A 22 -5.52 -16.67 -14.00
C GLN A 22 -5.19 -16.07 -12.63
N SER A 23 -4.13 -15.28 -12.57
CA SER A 23 -3.95 -14.35 -11.46
C SER A 23 -5.10 -13.36 -11.56
N ASP A 24 -5.92 -13.33 -10.51
CA ASP A 24 -7.09 -12.47 -10.36
C ASP A 24 -6.80 -11.02 -10.77
N VAL A 25 -7.24 -10.63 -11.97
CA VAL A 25 -7.38 -9.21 -12.32
C VAL A 25 -8.68 -8.71 -11.68
N TYR A 26 -8.68 -8.65 -10.36
CA TYR A 26 -9.55 -7.73 -9.61
C TYR A 26 -8.78 -6.45 -9.32
N ALA A 27 -8.21 -5.86 -10.37
CA ALA A 27 -7.79 -4.46 -10.36
C ALA A 27 -8.96 -3.59 -10.84
N HIS A 28 -10.12 -3.72 -10.18
CA HIS A 28 -11.08 -2.63 -10.14
C HIS A 28 -10.78 -1.91 -8.83
N ALA A 29 -10.10 -0.76 -8.94
CA ALA A 29 -9.88 0.12 -7.82
C ALA A 29 -11.25 0.46 -7.24
N ASP A 30 -11.48 0.00 -6.01
CA ASP A 30 -12.67 0.35 -5.27
C ASP A 30 -12.39 1.70 -4.62
N HIS A 31 -12.79 2.75 -5.32
CA HIS A 31 -12.58 4.16 -4.95
C HIS A 31 -12.98 4.45 -3.50
N ASP A 32 -14.03 3.78 -3.02
CA ASP A 32 -14.57 3.98 -1.68
C ASP A 32 -13.70 3.30 -0.60
N LYS A 33 -12.90 2.27 -0.95
CA LYS A 33 -12.01 1.58 0.00
C LYS A 33 -10.77 2.39 0.38
N ASP A 34 -10.35 3.34 -0.45
CA ASP A 34 -9.07 4.04 -0.29
C ASP A 34 -9.22 5.48 0.25
N ALA A 35 -10.41 5.92 0.67
CA ALA A 35 -10.67 7.30 1.10
C ALA A 35 -9.72 7.77 2.23
N ASN A 36 -9.42 6.90 3.20
CA ASN A 36 -8.46 7.18 4.26
C ASN A 36 -7.03 7.33 3.71
N VAL A 37 -6.63 6.43 2.80
CA VAL A 37 -5.31 6.45 2.15
C VAL A 37 -5.13 7.73 1.31
N ILE A 38 -6.18 8.16 0.60
CA ILE A 38 -6.20 9.41 -0.17
C ILE A 38 -6.06 10.63 0.75
N THR A 39 -6.80 10.65 1.86
CA THR A 39 -6.74 11.73 2.85
C THR A 39 -5.33 11.84 3.45
N MET A 40 -4.75 10.72 3.87
CA MET A 40 -3.38 10.68 4.38
C MET A 40 -2.35 11.09 3.32
N ALA A 41 -2.52 10.67 2.07
CA ALA A 41 -1.62 11.06 0.98
C ALA A 41 -1.66 12.58 0.73
N ASP A 42 -2.83 13.22 0.79
CA ASP A 42 -2.96 14.67 0.64
C ASP A 42 -2.27 15.42 1.78
N ILE A 43 -2.47 14.95 3.03
CA ILE A 43 -1.80 15.51 4.21
C ILE A 43 -0.28 15.41 4.06
N VAL A 44 0.26 14.23 3.74
CA VAL A 44 1.72 14.02 3.60
C VAL A 44 2.33 14.92 2.52
N ILE A 45 1.59 15.25 1.45
CA ILE A 45 2.05 16.22 0.44
C ILE A 45 2.29 17.62 1.04
N GLY A 46 1.49 18.01 2.04
CA GLY A 46 1.57 19.30 2.72
C GLY A 46 2.58 19.38 3.86
N ILE A 47 3.10 18.24 4.36
CA ILE A 47 4.01 18.23 5.50
C ILE A 47 5.40 18.71 5.10
N GLN A 48 5.88 19.76 5.78
CA GLN A 48 7.29 20.17 5.75
C GLN A 48 8.04 19.73 7.02
N HIS A 49 7.44 19.96 8.20
CA HIS A 49 8.04 19.58 9.48
C HIS A 49 7.15 18.64 10.29
N TYR A 50 5.85 18.96 10.37
CA TYR A 50 4.81 18.22 11.07
C TYR A 50 3.45 18.55 10.43
N ALA A 51 2.44 17.71 10.67
CA ALA A 51 1.08 17.92 10.20
C ALA A 51 0.43 19.13 10.89
N THR A 52 -0.42 19.90 10.18
CA THR A 52 -1.12 21.03 10.80
C THR A 52 -2.11 20.55 11.87
N ALA A 53 -2.60 21.44 12.73
CA ALA A 53 -3.60 21.07 13.73
C ALA A 53 -4.92 20.57 13.12
N GLU A 54 -5.27 21.02 11.91
CA GLU A 54 -6.43 20.52 11.17
C GLU A 54 -6.16 19.11 10.61
N ASP A 55 -5.01 18.91 9.98
CA ASP A 55 -4.60 17.60 9.46
C ASP A 55 -4.49 16.56 10.58
N GLN A 56 -3.95 16.94 11.75
CA GLN A 56 -3.91 16.07 12.93
C GLN A 56 -5.30 15.62 13.39
N LYS A 57 -6.33 16.46 13.27
CA LYS A 57 -7.70 16.06 13.59
C LYS A 57 -8.24 15.04 12.58
N HIS A 58 -7.97 15.22 11.30
CA HIS A 58 -8.35 14.24 10.27
C HIS A 58 -7.64 12.90 10.48
N LEU A 59 -6.33 12.93 10.77
CA LEU A 59 -5.57 11.72 11.10
C LEU A 59 -6.10 11.04 12.37
N GLN A 60 -6.45 11.81 13.40
CA GLN A 60 -7.04 11.27 14.62
C GLN A 60 -8.40 10.62 14.36
N ALA A 61 -9.23 11.22 13.50
CA ALA A 61 -10.50 10.62 13.09
C ALA A 61 -10.31 9.26 12.37
N ILE A 62 -9.26 9.13 11.55
CA ILE A 62 -8.90 7.84 10.93
C ILE A 62 -8.49 6.82 12.01
N ILE A 63 -7.70 7.23 13.00
CA ILE A 63 -7.27 6.37 14.11
C ILE A 63 -8.46 5.87 14.93
N ASP A 64 -9.39 6.77 15.25
CA ASP A 64 -10.54 6.50 16.13
C ASP A 64 -11.67 5.75 15.42
N SER A 65 -11.72 5.76 14.08
CA SER A 65 -12.80 5.12 13.32
C SER A 65 -12.72 3.59 13.35
N ASP A 66 -13.85 2.94 13.64
CA ASP A 66 -14.00 1.48 13.54
C ASP A 66 -13.98 0.97 12.10
N SER A 67 -14.21 1.84 11.11
CA SER A 67 -14.16 1.49 9.69
C SER A 67 -12.74 1.49 9.12
N SER A 68 -11.77 2.08 9.81
CA SER A 68 -10.37 2.14 9.35
C SER A 68 -9.66 0.81 9.60
N THR A 69 -8.81 0.41 8.66
CA THR A 69 -7.98 -0.79 8.80
C THR A 69 -6.86 -0.59 9.82
N ALA A 70 -6.29 -1.68 10.34
CA ALA A 70 -5.15 -1.60 11.26
C ALA A 70 -3.95 -0.86 10.65
N ASP A 71 -3.65 -1.13 9.37
CA ASP A 71 -2.55 -0.50 8.64
C ASP A 71 -2.78 1.01 8.48
N GLU A 72 -4.01 1.43 8.15
CA GLU A 72 -4.37 2.84 8.06
C GLU A 72 -4.16 3.57 9.39
N LYS A 73 -4.56 2.95 10.52
CA LYS A 73 -4.37 3.53 11.85
C LYS A 73 -2.90 3.68 12.20
N ILE A 74 -2.06 2.68 11.86
CA ILE A 74 -0.61 2.73 12.06
C ILE A 74 0.01 3.84 11.22
N ILE A 75 -0.35 3.94 9.94
CA ILE A 75 0.17 4.98 9.03
C ILE A 75 -0.26 6.36 9.54
N ALA A 76 -1.53 6.56 9.90
CA ALA A 76 -2.03 7.82 10.44
C ALA A 76 -1.30 8.24 11.71
N THR A 77 -1.07 7.29 12.63
CA THR A 77 -0.31 7.52 13.86
C THR A 77 1.13 7.97 13.54
N ALA A 78 1.79 7.29 12.61
CA ALA A 78 3.14 7.64 12.20
C ALA A 78 3.21 9.06 11.61
N ILE A 79 2.21 9.46 10.81
CA ILE A 79 2.12 10.82 10.24
C ILE A 79 1.95 11.87 11.34
N ILE A 80 1.09 11.65 12.35
CA ILE A 80 0.93 12.55 13.50
C ILE A 80 2.26 12.74 14.23
N ASN A 81 3.03 11.66 14.39
CA ASN A 81 4.28 11.65 15.14
C ASN A 81 5.48 12.25 14.37
N ILE A 82 5.32 12.62 13.09
CA ILE A 82 6.41 13.22 12.31
C ILE A 82 6.86 14.52 12.97
N GLN A 83 8.14 14.54 13.34
CA GLN A 83 8.88 15.75 13.66
C GLN A 83 10.14 15.73 12.80
N HIS A 84 10.04 16.27 11.59
CA HIS A 84 11.01 16.15 10.49
C HIS A 84 11.16 14.75 9.88
N GLN A 85 10.91 13.69 10.64
CA GLN A 85 10.94 12.30 10.20
C GLN A 85 10.03 11.44 11.07
N ALA A 86 9.68 10.24 10.59
CA ALA A 86 9.04 9.22 11.41
C ALA A 86 9.96 8.79 12.58
N THR A 87 9.36 8.48 13.73
CA THR A 87 10.09 7.96 14.89
C THR A 87 10.67 6.58 14.60
N ALA A 88 11.66 6.12 15.38
CA ALA A 88 12.22 4.78 15.21
C ALA A 88 11.15 3.67 15.38
N GLY A 89 10.25 3.83 16.36
CA GLY A 89 9.17 2.88 16.60
C GLY A 89 8.14 2.86 15.47
N ASP A 90 7.81 4.04 14.93
CA ASP A 90 6.89 4.12 13.79
C ASP A 90 7.53 3.56 12.52
N LYS A 91 8.82 3.78 12.29
CA LYS A 91 9.54 3.18 11.15
C LYS A 91 9.50 1.66 11.19
N GLN A 92 9.65 1.04 12.36
CA GLN A 92 9.54 -0.41 12.48
C GLN A 92 8.14 -0.90 12.05
N LYS A 93 7.08 -0.28 12.57
CA LYS A 93 5.70 -0.66 12.23
C LYS A 93 5.39 -0.43 10.75
N LEU A 94 5.87 0.68 10.18
CA LEU A 94 5.73 0.95 8.76
C LEU A 94 6.48 -0.09 7.91
N GLN A 95 7.65 -0.54 8.34
CA GLN A 95 8.38 -1.61 7.66
C GLN A 95 7.60 -2.93 7.70
N GLU A 96 6.97 -3.26 8.83
CA GLU A 96 6.09 -4.42 8.94
C GLU A 96 4.92 -4.35 7.94
N ILE A 97 4.32 -3.17 7.72
CA ILE A 97 3.29 -2.97 6.68
C ILE A 97 3.88 -3.17 5.28
N ILE A 98 5.04 -2.59 5.00
CA ILE A 98 5.71 -2.69 3.69
C ILE A 98 6.02 -4.15 3.34
N ASP A 99 6.46 -4.94 4.32
CA ASP A 99 6.85 -6.34 4.12
C ASP A 99 5.63 -7.27 3.94
N ASN A 100 4.49 -6.92 4.52
CA ASN A 100 3.29 -7.77 4.54
C ASN A 100 2.19 -7.35 3.54
N THR A 101 2.34 -6.21 2.87
CA THR A 101 1.37 -5.73 1.87
C THR A 101 1.88 -5.96 0.44
N THR A 102 0.96 -6.14 -0.52
CA THR A 102 1.34 -6.21 -1.94
C THR A 102 2.10 -4.92 -2.31
N PRO A 103 3.32 -5.01 -2.87
CA PRO A 103 4.16 -3.83 -3.15
C PRO A 103 3.54 -2.78 -4.07
N THR A 104 2.52 -3.18 -4.85
CA THR A 104 1.80 -2.30 -5.77
C THR A 104 0.55 -1.65 -5.16
N SER A 105 0.23 -1.96 -3.90
CA SER A 105 -0.93 -1.37 -3.21
C SER A 105 -0.68 0.08 -2.83
N THR A 106 -1.75 0.87 -2.73
CA THR A 106 -1.74 2.27 -2.29
C THR A 106 -1.27 2.39 -0.84
N VAL A 107 -1.67 1.44 0.02
CA VAL A 107 -1.21 1.30 1.42
C VAL A 107 0.31 1.11 1.48
N SER A 108 0.87 0.14 0.72
CA SER A 108 2.32 -0.11 0.68
C SER A 108 3.10 1.12 0.19
N ALA A 109 2.59 1.79 -0.85
CA ALA A 109 3.19 3.00 -1.39
C ALA A 109 3.19 4.15 -0.36
N LEU A 110 2.07 4.38 0.33
CA LEU A 110 1.97 5.41 1.37
C LEU A 110 2.89 5.09 2.55
N ALA A 111 2.88 3.85 3.05
CA ALA A 111 3.74 3.41 4.15
C ALA A 111 5.23 3.61 3.81
N THR A 112 5.65 3.25 2.60
CA THR A 112 7.02 3.46 2.11
C THR A 112 7.43 4.93 2.15
N ILE A 113 6.54 5.83 1.72
CA ILE A 113 6.82 7.26 1.67
C ILE A 113 6.89 7.87 3.06
N VAL A 114 5.98 7.50 3.97
CA VAL A 114 6.01 7.94 5.37
C VAL A 114 7.26 7.41 6.10
N HIS A 115 7.63 6.15 5.84
CA HIS A 115 8.84 5.54 6.39
C HIS A 115 10.11 6.32 5.98
N GLY A 116 10.17 6.72 4.70
CA GLY A 116 11.26 7.49 4.11
C GLY A 116 11.20 9.00 4.32
N PHE A 117 10.16 9.53 4.98
CA PHE A 117 9.97 10.98 5.13
C PHE A 117 11.15 11.61 5.88
N SER A 118 11.70 12.70 5.32
CA SER A 118 12.80 13.45 5.91
C SER A 118 12.78 14.91 5.44
N HIS A 119 12.38 15.83 6.32
CA HIS A 119 12.26 17.26 6.03
C HIS A 119 11.47 17.57 4.74
N GLY A 120 10.39 16.84 4.52
CA GLY A 120 9.56 16.89 3.32
C GLY A 120 9.65 15.63 2.48
N ILE A 121 8.83 15.58 1.43
CA ILE A 121 8.80 14.49 0.46
C ILE A 121 9.62 14.82 -0.78
N SER A 122 10.23 13.79 -1.38
CA SER A 122 10.91 13.94 -2.66
C SER A 122 9.91 14.29 -3.78
N VAL A 123 10.39 14.88 -4.88
CA VAL A 123 9.55 15.15 -6.07
C VAL A 123 8.97 13.85 -6.64
N ALA A 124 9.73 12.75 -6.58
CA ALA A 124 9.27 11.45 -7.05
C ALA A 124 8.13 10.91 -6.18
N ASP A 125 8.27 11.00 -4.86
CA ASP A 125 7.25 10.52 -3.93
C ASP A 125 6.00 11.40 -3.95
N LYS A 126 6.16 12.72 -4.13
CA LYS A 126 5.02 13.63 -4.38
C LYS A 126 4.19 13.19 -5.59
N ARG A 127 4.82 12.79 -6.70
CA ARG A 127 4.10 12.27 -7.87
C ARG A 127 3.39 10.94 -7.57
N LYS A 128 4.00 10.06 -6.77
CA LYS A 128 3.35 8.80 -6.35
C LYS A 128 2.11 9.09 -5.49
N LEU A 129 2.23 9.96 -4.48
CA LEU A 129 1.10 10.38 -3.63
C LEU A 129 -0.01 11.02 -4.46
N GLN A 130 0.34 11.88 -5.43
CA GLN A 130 -0.64 12.42 -6.38
C GLN A 130 -1.34 11.33 -7.19
N THR A 131 -0.62 10.26 -7.58
CA THR A 131 -1.22 9.14 -8.31
C THR A 131 -2.21 8.35 -7.45
N ILE A 132 -1.96 8.21 -6.14
CA ILE A 132 -2.92 7.62 -5.19
C ILE A 132 -4.25 8.38 -5.25
N LYS A 133 -4.21 9.71 -5.29
CA LYS A 133 -5.41 10.57 -5.40
C LYS A 133 -6.23 10.37 -6.67
N PHE A 134 -5.64 9.83 -7.74
CA PHE A 134 -6.31 9.60 -9.03
C PHE A 134 -6.70 8.14 -9.26
N LYS A 135 -6.16 7.23 -8.45
CA LYS A 135 -6.45 5.79 -8.50
C LYS A 135 -7.46 5.35 -7.46
N GLY A 136 -7.75 6.22 -6.49
CA GLY A 136 -9.08 6.26 -5.89
C GLY A 136 -10.09 6.31 -7.01
#